data_AF-A0A1M4U560-F1
#
_entry.id   AF-A0A1M4U560-F1
#
_cell.length_a   1.000
_cell.length_b   1.000
_cell.length_c   1.000
_cell.angle_alpha   90.00
_cell.angle_beta   90.00
_cell.angle_gamma   90.00
#
_symmetry.space_group_name_H-M   'P 1'
#
loop_
_entity.id
_entity.type
_entity.pdbx_description
1 polymer ?
#
loop_
_entity_poly.entity_id
_entity_poly.type
_entity_poly.pdbx_seq_one_letter_code
_entity_poly.pdbx_strand_id
1 'polypeptide(L)'
;MKGVLESKINEEMIKLTKEAIGRGAEAAKTRICDDMIIVRLSKSLTHEEMQIISTEEGKKLLKQLRELLDEILKPKFQEMILRLTGCNVISIYKDVNPQKGEYVYMFILDKNLEDELRGR
;
A
#
# COMPACT_ATOMS: atom_id res chain seq x y z
N MET A 1 1.48 9.05 -19.65
CA MET A 1 1.84 9.64 -18.34
C MET A 1 1.37 8.79 -17.15
N LYS A 2 0.10 8.38 -17.09
CA LYS A 2 -0.47 7.50 -16.05
C LYS A 2 0.39 6.28 -15.67
N GLY A 3 0.79 5.46 -16.64
CA GLY A 3 1.57 4.25 -16.36
C GLY A 3 2.94 4.49 -15.72
N VAL A 4 3.60 5.61 -16.03
CA VAL A 4 4.88 5.98 -15.40
C VAL A 4 4.67 6.36 -13.94
N LEU A 5 3.60 7.11 -13.63
CA LEU A 5 3.23 7.46 -12.26
C LEU A 5 2.84 6.22 -11.44
N GLU A 6 2.05 5.32 -12.02
CA GLU A 6 1.74 4.01 -11.40
C GLU A 6 3.01 3.21 -11.07
N SER A 7 4.02 3.23 -11.95
CA SER A 7 5.31 2.57 -11.69
C SER A 7 6.07 3.21 -10.53
N LYS A 8 6.14 4.54 -10.49
CA LYS A 8 6.79 5.27 -9.39
C LYS A 8 6.11 5.00 -8.05
N ILE A 9 4.79 4.92 -8.02
CA ILE A 9 4.04 4.55 -6.81
C ILE A 9 4.38 3.12 -6.39
N ASN A 10 4.50 2.16 -7.32
CA ASN A 10 4.92 0.79 -6.97
C ASN A 10 6.27 0.78 -6.26
N GLU A 11 7.26 1.47 -6.83
CA GLU A 11 8.62 1.52 -6.30
C GLU A 11 8.65 2.13 -4.90
N GLU A 12 7.98 3.27 -4.69
CA GLU A 12 7.93 3.93 -3.39
C GLU A 12 7.14 3.13 -2.35
N MET A 13 6.06 2.45 -2.73
CA MET A 13 5.30 1.58 -1.83
C MET A 13 6.14 0.38 -1.35
N ILE A 14 6.91 -0.24 -2.25
CA ILE A 14 7.86 -1.31 -1.89
C ILE A 14 8.92 -0.76 -0.93
N LYS A 15 9.50 0.40 -1.24
CA LYS A 15 10.54 1.03 -0.42
C LYS A 15 10.04 1.34 0.99
N LEU A 16 8.92 2.06 1.13
CA LEU A 16 8.38 2.46 2.44
C LEU A 16 8.00 1.25 3.29
N THR A 17 7.40 0.22 2.69
CA THR A 17 7.07 -1.02 3.43
C THR A 17 8.33 -1.79 3.83
N LYS A 18 9.36 -1.83 2.98
CA LYS A 18 10.65 -2.43 3.31
C LYS A 18 11.36 -1.70 4.46
N GLU A 19 11.34 -0.38 4.47
CA GLU A 19 11.93 0.42 5.54
C GLU A 19 11.23 0.20 6.89
N ALA A 20 9.91 0.04 6.90
CA ALA A 20 9.15 -0.19 8.13
C ALA A 20 9.21 -1.65 8.65
N ILE A 21 9.26 -2.63 7.75
CA ILE A 21 9.08 -4.06 8.07
C ILE A 21 10.40 -4.85 7.87
N GLY A 22 11.44 -4.22 7.35
CA GLY A 22 12.73 -4.84 6.99
C GLY A 22 12.71 -5.53 5.63
N ARG A 23 11.86 -6.56 5.46
CA ARG A 23 11.75 -7.30 4.17
C ARG A 23 10.74 -6.65 3.21
N GLY A 24 9.65 -6.10 3.74
CA GLY A 24 8.62 -5.39 2.97
C GLY A 24 7.85 -6.26 1.97
N ALA A 25 7.11 -5.63 1.06
CA ALA A 25 6.48 -6.32 -0.07
C ALA A 25 7.49 -6.56 -1.21
N GLU A 26 7.48 -7.73 -1.84
CA GLU A 26 8.36 -8.01 -2.99
C GLU A 26 7.87 -7.40 -4.29
N ALA A 27 6.56 -7.17 -4.41
CA ALA A 27 5.96 -6.59 -5.60
C ALA A 27 4.77 -5.69 -5.26
N ALA A 28 4.57 -4.67 -6.08
CA ALA A 28 3.45 -3.76 -6.01
C ALA A 28 2.84 -3.57 -7.41
N LYS A 29 1.52 -3.43 -7.45
CA LYS A 29 0.79 -3.05 -8.67
C LYS A 29 -0.21 -1.95 -8.34
N THR A 30 0.02 -0.79 -8.93
CA THR A 30 -0.81 0.40 -8.78
C THR A 30 -1.70 0.58 -10.00
N ARG A 31 -2.94 1.01 -9.76
CA ARG A 31 -3.86 1.54 -10.76
C ARG A 31 -4.48 2.83 -10.28
N ILE A 32 -4.46 3.83 -11.16
CA ILE A 32 -5.18 5.10 -10.96
C ILE A 32 -6.53 4.95 -11.66
N CYS A 33 -7.62 5.32 -10.99
CA CYS A 33 -8.98 5.26 -11.51
C CYS A 33 -9.77 6.43 -10.93
N ASP A 34 -10.18 7.38 -11.75
CA ASP A 34 -10.82 8.62 -11.30
C ASP A 34 -10.03 9.34 -10.18
N ASP A 35 -10.66 9.58 -9.03
CA ASP A 35 -10.08 10.13 -7.79
C ASP A 35 -9.45 9.07 -6.89
N MET A 36 -9.24 7.85 -7.39
CA MET A 36 -8.72 6.72 -6.62
C MET A 36 -7.34 6.27 -7.09
N ILE A 37 -6.53 5.84 -6.13
CA ILE A 37 -5.32 5.06 -6.37
C ILE A 37 -5.46 3.73 -5.64
N ILE A 38 -5.41 2.64 -6.39
CA ILE A 38 -5.49 1.28 -5.86
C ILE A 38 -4.10 0.65 -5.97
N VAL A 39 -3.53 0.21 -4.85
CA VAL A 39 -2.23 -0.45 -4.79
C VAL A 39 -2.39 -1.85 -4.21
N ARG A 40 -2.04 -2.87 -4.99
CA ARG A 40 -1.89 -4.24 -4.50
C ARG A 40 -0.43 -4.53 -4.22
N LEU A 41 -0.11 -4.87 -2.97
CA LEU A 41 1.16 -5.44 -2.56
C LEU A 41 1.04 -6.97 -2.51
N SER A 42 2.05 -7.67 -3.00
CA SER A 42 2.11 -9.13 -3.01
C SER A 42 3.36 -9.62 -2.29
N LYS A 43 3.27 -10.82 -1.71
CA LYS A 43 4.33 -11.45 -0.91
C LYS A 43 4.82 -10.53 0.21
N SER A 44 3.87 -9.93 0.93
CA SER A 44 4.16 -8.96 1.99
C SER A 44 4.46 -9.59 3.35
N LEU A 45 4.30 -10.92 3.48
CA LEU A 45 4.66 -11.66 4.69
C LEU A 45 6.09 -12.18 4.61
N THR A 46 6.80 -12.13 5.73
CA THR A 46 8.09 -12.80 5.90
C THR A 46 7.92 -14.29 6.12
N HIS A 47 9.02 -15.05 6.03
CA HIS A 47 8.98 -16.49 6.29
C HIS A 47 8.57 -16.79 7.73
N GLU A 48 9.09 -16.00 8.67
CA GLU A 48 8.80 -16.08 10.10
C GLU A 48 7.33 -15.77 10.38
N GLU A 49 6.77 -14.73 9.75
CA GLU A 49 5.34 -14.41 9.89
C GLU A 49 4.45 -15.53 9.33
N MET A 50 4.84 -16.18 8.23
CA MET A 50 4.10 -17.32 7.69
C MET A 50 4.11 -18.53 8.65
N GLN A 51 5.19 -18.74 9.40
CA GLN A 51 5.24 -19.78 10.43
C GLN A 51 4.32 -19.43 11.62
N ILE A 52 4.31 -18.16 12.04
CA ILE A 52 3.51 -17.69 13.18
C ILE A 52 2.00 -17.86 12.92
N ILE A 53 1.51 -17.58 11.71
CA ILE A 53 0.08 -17.68 11.38
C ILE A 53 -0.46 -19.12 11.27
N SER A 54 0.37 -20.13 11.52
CA SER A 54 -0.05 -21.54 11.60
C SER A 54 -1.01 -21.81 12.76
N THR A 55 -1.05 -20.94 13.77
CA THR A 55 -1.94 -21.02 14.93
C THR A 55 -2.93 -19.85 14.98
N GLU A 56 -4.09 -20.03 15.62
CA GLU A 56 -5.07 -18.96 15.79
C GLU A 56 -4.54 -17.79 16.66
N GLU A 57 -3.69 -18.09 17.64
CA GLU A 57 -3.04 -17.07 18.46
C GLU A 57 -2.04 -16.25 17.65
N GLY A 58 -1.20 -16.92 16.85
CA GLY A 58 -0.25 -16.23 15.98
C GLY A 58 -0.91 -15.37 14.91
N LYS A 59 -2.07 -15.79 14.37
CA LYS A 59 -2.90 -14.94 13.48
C LYS A 59 -3.33 -13.64 14.18
N LYS A 60 -3.79 -13.72 15.43
CA LYS A 60 -4.21 -12.54 16.21
C LYS A 60 -3.04 -11.60 16.49
N LEU A 61 -1.90 -12.15 16.91
CA LEU A 61 -0.68 -11.38 17.19
C LEU A 61 -0.17 -10.67 15.93
N LEU A 62 -0.10 -11.38 14.80
CA LEU A 62 0.34 -10.77 13.55
C LEU A 62 -0.62 -9.66 13.11
N LYS A 63 -1.94 -9.87 13.25
CA LYS A 63 -2.93 -8.84 12.92
C LYS A 63 -2.68 -7.56 13.72
N GLN A 64 -2.50 -7.66 15.05
CA GLN A 64 -2.23 -6.50 15.91
C GLN A 64 -0.92 -5.79 15.54
N LEU A 65 0.15 -6.56 15.31
CA LEU A 65 1.43 -6.00 14.86
C LEU A 65 1.26 -5.22 13.55
N ARG A 66 0.51 -5.78 12.59
CA ARG A 66 0.29 -5.15 11.28
C ARG A 66 -0.61 -3.93 11.35
N GLU A 67 -1.57 -3.89 12.27
CA GLU A 67 -2.37 -2.69 12.54
C GLU A 67 -1.48 -1.54 13.05
N LEU A 68 -0.57 -1.81 13.99
CA LEU A 68 0.38 -0.80 14.50
C LEU A 68 1.35 -0.30 13.43
N LEU A 69 1.86 -1.21 12.59
CA LEU A 69 2.76 -0.83 11.49
C LEU A 69 2.03 0.01 10.43
N ASP A 70 0.75 -0.24 10.18
CA ASP A 70 -0.04 0.59 9.28
C ASP A 70 -0.22 2.01 9.79
N GLU A 71 -0.40 2.22 11.10
CA GLU A 71 -0.51 3.56 11.69
C GLU A 71 0.75 4.38 11.43
N ILE A 72 1.92 3.73 11.44
CA ILE A 72 3.21 4.36 11.12
C ILE A 72 3.33 4.65 9.61
N LEU A 73 2.81 3.75 8.77
CA LEU A 73 2.93 3.84 7.31
C LEU A 73 1.94 4.81 6.67
N LYS A 74 0.72 4.93 7.20
CA LYS A 74 -0.35 5.77 6.62
C LYS A 74 0.10 7.21 6.37
N PRO A 75 0.71 7.95 7.32
CA PRO A 75 1.20 9.30 7.07
C PRO A 75 2.26 9.35 5.96
N LYS A 76 3.17 8.38 5.92
CA LYS A 76 4.21 8.28 4.89
C LYS A 76 3.61 8.05 3.50
N PHE A 77 2.55 7.23 3.41
CA PHE A 77 1.83 7.03 2.16
C PHE A 77 1.12 8.31 1.71
N GLN A 78 0.48 9.05 2.62
CA GLN A 78 -0.15 10.33 2.28
C GLN A 78 0.86 11.32 1.71
N GLU A 79 2.01 11.49 2.37
CA GLU A 79 3.09 12.36 1.91
C GLU A 79 3.64 11.93 0.55
N MET A 80 3.87 10.62 0.36
CA MET A 80 4.35 10.06 -0.90
C MET A 80 3.37 10.31 -2.05
N ILE A 81 2.07 10.07 -1.83
CA ILE A 81 1.04 10.30 -2.84
C ILE A 81 0.95 11.79 -3.16
N LEU A 82 0.93 12.68 -2.16
CA LEU A 82 0.93 14.12 -2.38
C LEU A 82 2.14 14.57 -3.21
N ARG A 83 3.33 14.10 -2.86
CA ARG A 83 4.57 14.44 -3.57
C ARG A 83 4.57 13.97 -5.03
N LEU A 84 4.06 12.77 -5.30
CA LEU A 84 4.08 12.19 -6.65
C LEU A 84 2.95 12.70 -7.54
N THR A 85 1.80 13.05 -6.97
CA THR A 85 0.57 13.34 -7.71
C THR A 85 0.15 14.81 -7.63
N GLY A 86 0.50 15.51 -6.55
CA GLY A 86 -0.02 16.83 -6.22
C GLY A 86 -1.42 16.81 -5.57
N CYS A 87 -1.99 15.63 -5.32
CA CYS A 87 -3.32 15.47 -4.73
C CYS A 87 -3.22 15.13 -3.24
N ASN A 88 -4.14 15.65 -2.44
CA ASN A 88 -4.26 15.26 -1.04
C ASN A 88 -5.04 13.96 -0.92
N VAL A 89 -4.63 13.10 0.03
CA VAL A 89 -5.36 11.88 0.35
C VAL A 89 -6.43 12.18 1.40
N ILE A 90 -7.70 12.06 1.03
CA ILE A 90 -8.85 12.23 1.93
C ILE A 90 -9.00 11.01 2.85
N SER A 91 -8.87 9.80 2.30
CA SER A 91 -9.02 8.57 3.07
C SER A 91 -8.17 7.43 2.53
N ILE A 92 -7.82 6.51 3.43
CA ILE A 92 -7.07 5.29 3.11
C ILE A 92 -7.87 4.10 3.60
N TYR A 93 -8.23 3.23 2.68
CA TYR A 93 -8.79 1.92 2.96
C TYR A 93 -7.73 0.85 2.75
N LYS A 94 -7.82 -0.21 3.54
CA LYS A 94 -6.94 -1.36 3.43
C LYS A 94 -7.74 -2.64 3.62
N ASP A 95 -7.45 -3.63 2.80
CA ASP A 95 -7.85 -5.02 3.05
C ASP A 95 -6.65 -5.95 2.87
N VAL A 96 -6.71 -7.13 3.49
CA VAL A 96 -5.59 -8.08 3.54
C VAL A 96 -6.07 -9.51 3.37
N ASN A 97 -5.32 -10.29 2.59
CA ASN A 97 -5.41 -11.74 2.56
C ASN A 97 -4.08 -12.32 3.06
N PRO A 98 -3.96 -12.63 4.37
CA PRO A 98 -2.73 -13.15 4.94
C PRO A 98 -2.31 -14.50 4.34
N GLN A 99 -3.26 -15.36 3.95
CA GLN A 99 -2.96 -16.66 3.34
C GLN A 99 -2.23 -16.53 2.00
N LYS A 100 -2.49 -15.44 1.27
CA LYS A 100 -1.82 -15.12 0.00
C LYS A 100 -0.66 -14.13 0.17
N GLY A 101 -0.45 -13.61 1.38
CA GLY A 101 0.46 -12.50 1.63
C GLY A 101 0.14 -11.27 0.77
N GLU A 102 -1.15 -11.02 0.50
CA GLU A 102 -1.62 -9.91 -0.33
C GLU A 102 -2.24 -8.81 0.54
N TYR A 103 -1.88 -7.57 0.25
CA TYR A 103 -2.38 -6.38 0.93
C TYR A 103 -2.86 -5.41 -0.16
N VAL A 104 -4.09 -4.92 -0.04
CA VAL A 104 -4.64 -3.95 -0.98
C VAL A 104 -4.89 -2.65 -0.24
N TYR A 105 -4.34 -1.57 -0.76
CA TYR A 105 -4.61 -0.22 -0.33
C TYR A 105 -5.43 0.51 -1.38
N MET A 106 -6.38 1.32 -0.93
CA MET A 106 -7.12 2.25 -1.76
C MET A 106 -7.04 3.64 -1.13
N PHE A 107 -6.54 4.59 -1.90
CA PHE A 107 -6.44 5.99 -1.53
C PHE A 107 -7.51 6.75 -2.28
N ILE A 108 -8.34 7.51 -1.56
CA ILE A 108 -9.28 8.46 -2.14
C ILE A 108 -8.63 9.84 -2.11
N LEU A 109 -8.62 10.52 -3.25
CA LEU A 109 -7.98 11.81 -3.45
C LEU A 109 -8.99 12.96 -3.40
N ASP A 110 -8.47 14.18 -3.27
CA ASP A 110 -9.27 15.41 -3.32
C ASP A 110 -9.67 15.85 -4.73
N LYS A 111 -9.17 15.16 -5.76
CA LYS A 111 -9.40 15.48 -7.18
C LYS A 111 -9.39 14.22 -8.03
N ASN A 112 -10.05 14.29 -9.19
CA ASN A 112 -9.95 13.25 -10.21
C ASN A 112 -8.56 13.32 -10.88
N LEU A 113 -7.64 12.49 -10.37
CA LEU A 113 -6.27 12.41 -10.87
C LEU A 113 -6.22 11.81 -12.28
N GLU A 114 -7.12 10.88 -12.61
CA GLU A 114 -7.15 10.28 -13.95
C GLU A 114 -7.44 11.32 -15.04
N ASP A 115 -8.40 12.22 -14.82
CA ASP A 115 -8.72 13.30 -15.74
C ASP A 115 -7.56 14.30 -15.88
N GLU A 116 -6.91 14.68 -14.77
CA GLU A 116 -5.71 15.53 -14.81
C GLU A 116 -4.56 14.92 -15.62
N LEU A 117 -4.46 13.58 -15.65
CA LEU A 117 -3.44 12.86 -16.42
C LEU A 117 -3.82 12.64 -17.88
N ARG A 118 -5.10 12.77 -18.25
CA ARG A 118 -5.58 12.71 -19.65
C ARG A 118 -5.48 14.08 -20.33
N GLY A 119 -5.63 15.16 -19.58
CA GLY A 119 -5.49 16.54 -20.08
C GLY A 119 -4.05 17.04 -20.24
N ARG A 120 -3.04 16.19 -19.99
CA ARG A 120 -1.60 16.53 -20.07
C ARG A 120 -0.88 15.75 -21.16
#